data_AF-A0A176S154-F1
#
_entry.id   AF-A0A176S154-F1
#
_cell.length_a   1.000
_cell.length_b   1.000
_cell.length_c   1.000
_cell.angle_alpha   90.00
_cell.angle_beta   90.00
_cell.angle_gamma   90.00
#
_symmetry.space_group_name_H-M   'P 1'
#
loop_
_entity.id
_entity.type
_entity.pdbx_description
1 polymer ?
#
loop_
_entity_poly.entity_id
_entity_poly.type
_entity_poly.pdbx_seq_one_letter_code
_entity_poly.pdbx_strand_id
1 'polypeptide(L)'
;MDRTTLTRNLKPLEREGLIKIFPGQDRRVRQIALTEKGGNVLDEALPRWEKAQAHLASILGDNQWDALHTSLDVATKAILESKL
;
A
#
# COMPACT_ATOMS: atom_id res chain seq x y z
N MET A 1 7.74 -2.28 6.07
CA MET A 1 8.33 -3.06 4.96
C MET A 1 9.82 -2.75 4.88
N ASP A 2 10.69 -3.75 4.69
CA ASP A 2 12.12 -3.52 4.53
C ASP A 2 12.46 -2.93 3.15
N ARG A 3 13.61 -2.25 3.04
CA ARG A 3 14.04 -1.55 1.82
C ARG A 3 14.15 -2.47 0.60
N THR A 4 14.60 -3.71 0.81
CA THR A 4 14.78 -4.70 -0.26
C THR A 4 13.44 -5.18 -0.82
N THR A 5 12.44 -5.41 0.05
CA THR A 5 11.08 -5.74 -0.36
C THR A 5 10.42 -4.58 -1.10
N LEU A 6 10.54 -3.34 -0.60
CA LEU A 6 9.99 -2.17 -1.29
C LEU A 6 10.58 -2.02 -2.70
N THR A 7 11.89 -2.07 -2.82
CA THR A 7 12.57 -1.93 -4.13
C THR A 7 12.16 -3.04 -5.09
N ARG A 8 11.98 -4.26 -4.59
CA ARG A 8 11.51 -5.39 -5.40
C ARG A 8 10.07 -5.21 -5.88
N ASN A 9 9.19 -4.66 -5.04
CA ASN A 9 7.79 -4.42 -5.38
C ASN A 9 7.61 -3.27 -6.38
N LEU A 10 8.53 -2.30 -6.41
CA LEU A 10 8.47 -1.16 -7.34
C LEU A 10 8.92 -1.53 -8.76
N LYS A 11 9.83 -2.50 -8.92
CA LYS A 11 10.38 -2.88 -10.25
C LYS A 11 9.31 -3.32 -11.26
N PRO A 12 8.33 -4.19 -10.92
CA PRO A 12 7.25 -4.54 -11.84
C PRO A 12 6.41 -3.33 -12.25
N LEU A 13 6.06 -2.46 -11.28
CA LEU A 13 5.23 -1.28 -11.53
C LEU A 13 5.94 -0.29 -12.47
N GLU A 14 7.26 -0.12 -12.33
CA GLU A 14 8.06 0.70 -13.24
C GLU A 14 8.15 0.06 -14.63
N ARG A 15 8.41 -1.25 -14.71
CA ARG A 15 8.47 -1.99 -15.98
C ARG A 15 7.15 -1.91 -16.77
N GLU A 16 6.02 -1.92 -16.07
CA GLU A 16 4.70 -1.79 -16.69
C GLU A 16 4.31 -0.34 -17.00
N GLY A 17 5.16 0.63 -16.62
CA GLY A 17 4.93 2.05 -16.86
C GLY A 17 3.84 2.65 -15.97
N LEU A 18 3.52 2.03 -14.83
CA LEU A 18 2.56 2.53 -13.86
C LEU A 18 3.17 3.58 -12.93
N ILE A 19 4.47 3.48 -12.67
CA ILE A 19 5.23 4.47 -11.91
C ILE A 19 6.45 4.91 -12.70
N LYS A 20 6.99 6.07 -12.32
CA LYS A 20 8.28 6.57 -12.79
C LYS A 20 9.17 6.90 -11.61
N ILE A 21 10.43 6.49 -11.70
CA ILE A 21 11.44 6.72 -10.67
C ILE A 21 12.43 7.78 -11.16
N PHE A 22 12.69 8.79 -10.32
CA PHE A 22 13.60 9.89 -10.59
C PHE A 22 14.70 9.95 -9.53
N PRO A 23 15.89 10.48 -9.86
CA PRO A 23 16.88 10.82 -8.85
C PRO A 23 16.32 11.90 -7.91
N GLY A 24 16.47 11.72 -6.60
CA GLY A 24 16.19 12.76 -5.63
C GLY A 24 17.33 13.78 -5.54
N GLN A 25 17.18 14.78 -4.66
CA GLN A 25 18.22 15.78 -4.40
C GLN A 25 19.55 15.17 -3.92
N ASP A 26 19.49 14.07 -3.16
CA ASP A 26 20.64 13.22 -2.83
C ASP A 26 20.64 12.00 -3.78
N ARG A 27 21.83 11.59 -4.26
CA ARG A 27 22.06 10.36 -5.05
C ARG A 27 21.51 9.09 -4.39
N ARG A 28 21.33 9.10 -3.06
CA ARG A 28 20.77 7.98 -2.28
C ARG A 28 19.25 7.98 -2.23
N VAL A 29 18.60 9.07 -2.62
CA VAL A 29 17.15 9.21 -2.63
C VAL A 29 16.62 8.95 -4.03
N ARG A 30 15.51 8.21 -4.09
CA ARG A 30 14.72 8.00 -5.30
C ARG A 30 13.36 8.64 -5.06
N GLN A 31 12.93 9.50 -5.97
CA GLN A 31 11.56 10.00 -6.01
C GLN A 31 10.72 9.10 -6.90
N ILE A 32 9.51 8.79 -6.48
CA ILE A 32 8.60 7.89 -7.19
C ILE A 32 7.29 8.65 -7.40
N ALA A 33 6.78 8.63 -8.62
CA ALA A 33 5.49 9.20 -8.95
C ALA A 33 4.67 8.22 -9.79
N LEU A 34 3.34 8.27 -9.68
CA LEU A 34 2.45 7.61 -10.62
C LEU A 34 2.60 8.27 -12.00
N THR A 35 2.53 7.45 -13.05
CA THR A 35 2.28 7.96 -14.41
C THR A 35 0.79 8.20 -14.59
N GLU A 36 0.38 8.81 -15.70
CA GLU A 36 -1.03 8.89 -16.07
C GLU A 36 -1.67 7.50 -16.19
N LYS A 37 -0.96 6.54 -16.81
CA LYS A 37 -1.38 5.13 -16.86
C LYS A 37 -1.55 4.54 -15.46
N GLY A 38 -0.61 4.82 -14.55
CA GLY A 38 -0.70 4.39 -13.16
C GLY A 38 -1.89 4.99 -12.42
N GLY A 39 -2.17 6.27 -12.64
CA GLY A 39 -3.35 6.95 -12.13
C GLY A 39 -4.64 6.27 -12.58
N ASN A 40 -4.79 6.04 -13.89
CA ASN A 40 -5.97 5.35 -14.43
C ASN A 40 -6.16 3.94 -13.84
N VAL A 41 -5.08 3.17 -13.70
CA VAL A 41 -5.14 1.84 -13.07
C VAL A 41 -5.54 1.94 -11.59
N LEU A 42 -5.05 2.94 -10.87
CA LEU A 42 -5.44 3.18 -9.48
C LEU A 42 -6.93 3.55 -9.39
N ASP A 43 -7.42 4.43 -10.26
CA ASP A 43 -8.82 4.85 -10.32
C ASP A 43 -9.76 3.68 -10.64
N GLU A 44 -9.32 2.71 -11.44
CA GLU A 44 -10.08 1.48 -11.70
C GLU A 44 -10.01 0.48 -10.54
N ALA A 45 -8.87 0.40 -9.85
CA ALA A 45 -8.63 -0.57 -8.79
C ALA A 45 -9.27 -0.18 -7.46
N LEU A 46 -9.21 1.10 -7.10
CA LEU A 46 -9.71 1.63 -5.83
C LEU A 46 -11.18 1.26 -5.54
N PRO A 47 -12.16 1.49 -6.44
CA PRO A 47 -13.55 1.15 -6.17
C PRO A 47 -13.78 -0.37 -6.03
N ARG A 48 -12.96 -1.20 -6.70
CA ARG A 48 -13.04 -2.66 -6.54
C ARG A 48 -12.53 -3.10 -5.18
N TRP A 49 -11.47 -2.46 -4.70
CA TRP A 49 -10.92 -2.69 -3.37
C TRP A 49 -11.90 -2.26 -2.28
N GLU A 50 -12.48 -1.05 -2.39
CA GLU A 50 -13.51 -0.56 -1.49
C GLU A 50 -14.71 -1.51 -1.43
N LYS A 51 -15.17 -2.01 -2.58
CA LYS A 51 -16.24 -3.00 -2.63
C LYS A 51 -15.89 -4.30 -1.90
N ALA A 52 -14.65 -4.77 -2.04
CA ALA A 52 -14.19 -5.97 -1.33
C ALA A 52 -14.14 -5.75 0.18
N GLN A 53 -13.66 -4.58 0.63
CA GLN A 53 -13.67 -4.20 2.04
C GLN A 53 -15.10 -4.08 2.58
N ALA A 54 -15.98 -3.38 1.88
CA ALA A 54 -17.39 -3.22 2.26
C ALA A 54 -18.12 -4.57 2.35
N HIS A 55 -17.81 -5.51 1.44
CA HIS A 55 -18.35 -6.86 1.51
C HIS A 55 -17.93 -7.57 2.80
N LEU A 56 -16.65 -7.51 3.16
CA LEU A 56 -16.17 -8.11 4.41
C LEU A 56 -16.77 -7.42 5.64
N ALA A 57 -16.86 -6.10 5.64
CA ALA A 57 -17.51 -5.34 6.70
C ALA A 57 -18.97 -5.74 6.88
N SER A 58 -19.71 -5.97 5.78
CA SER A 58 -21.11 -6.41 5.84
C SER A 58 -21.30 -7.80 6.44
N ILE A 59 -20.33 -8.71 6.24
CA ILE A 59 -20.37 -10.06 6.81
C ILE A 59 -20.05 -10.04 8.30
N LEU A 60 -19.04 -9.26 8.70
CA LEU A 60 -18.57 -9.19 10.08
C LEU A 60 -19.48 -8.32 10.96
N GLY A 61 -20.12 -7.31 10.38
CA GLY A 61 -20.82 -6.25 11.10
C GLY A 61 -19.86 -5.28 11.79
N ASP A 62 -20.34 -4.07 12.04
CA ASP A 62 -19.52 -2.92 12.45
C ASP A 62 -18.65 -3.21 13.70
N ASN A 63 -19.24 -3.83 14.74
CA ASN A 63 -18.51 -4.12 15.98
C ASN A 63 -17.29 -5.05 15.78
N GLN A 64 -17.41 -6.08 14.93
CA GLN A 64 -16.31 -7.02 14.69
C GLN A 64 -15.33 -6.47 13.66
N TRP A 65 -15.81 -5.68 12.71
CA TRP A 65 -14.97 -4.95 11.75
C TRP A 65 -14.04 -3.96 12.47
N ASP A 66 -14.56 -3.17 13.40
CA ASP A 66 -13.79 -2.21 14.19
C ASP A 66 -12.79 -2.91 15.12
N ALA A 67 -13.21 -4.03 15.75
CA ALA A 67 -12.34 -4.83 16.60
C ALA A 67 -11.17 -5.46 15.80
N LEU A 68 -11.41 -5.90 14.56
CA LEU A 68 -10.39 -6.41 13.67
C LEU A 68 -9.37 -5.31 13.31
N HIS A 69 -9.84 -4.15 12.88
CA HIS A 69 -8.98 -3.01 12.56
C HIS A 69 -8.12 -2.59 13.75
N THR A 70 -8.72 -2.46 14.93
CA THR A 70 -8.02 -2.13 16.18
C THR A 70 -6.93 -3.16 16.48
N SER A 71 -7.23 -4.45 16.32
CA SER A 71 -6.28 -5.53 16.59
C SER A 71 -5.12 -5.54 15.59
N LEU A 72 -5.39 -5.27 14.31
CA LEU A 72 -4.36 -5.15 13.27
C LEU A 72 -3.44 -3.95 13.51
N ASP A 73 -3.99 -2.82 13.97
CA ASP A 73 -3.20 -1.63 14.32
C ASP A 73 -2.28 -1.89 15.52
N VAL A 74 -2.80 -2.52 16.57
CA VAL A 74 -2.01 -2.92 17.74
C VAL A 74 -0.88 -3.87 17.34
N ALA A 75 -1.19 -4.91 16.56
CA ALA A 75 -0.19 -5.86 16.08
C ALA A 75 0.88 -5.18 15.21
N THR A 76 0.48 -4.27 14.32
CA THR A 76 1.41 -3.52 13.47
C THR A 76 2.33 -2.62 14.30
N LYS A 77 1.79 -1.90 15.30
CA LYS A 77 2.60 -1.09 16.23
C LYS A 77 3.58 -1.93 17.03
N ALA A 78 3.12 -3.05 17.61
CA ALA A 78 3.96 -3.96 18.37
C ALA A 78 5.12 -4.52 17.52
N ILE A 79 4.88 -4.87 16.25
CA ILE A 79 5.93 -5.33 15.32
C ILE A 79 6.92 -4.21 14.99
N LEU A 80 6.46 -2.95 14.89
CA LEU A 80 7.34 -1.80 14.65
C LEU A 80 8.20 -1.48 15.88
N GLU A 81 7.65 -1.59 17.08
CA GLU A 81 8.34 -1.33 18.36
C GLU A 81 9.28 -2.47 18.78
N SER A 82 8.96 -3.72 18.42
CA SER A 82 9.79 -4.90 18.69
C SER A 82 11.05 -5.00 17.80
N LYS A 83 11.25 -4.10 16.83
CA LYS A 83 12.45 -4.05 15.97
C LYS A 83 13.60 -3.24 16.60
N LEU A 84 13.67 -3.17 17.93
CA LEU A 84 14.84 -2.71 18.69
C LEU A 84 15.84 -3.84 18.91
#